data_AF-A0A4Q0PMI5-F1
#
_entry.id   AF-A0A4Q0PMI5-F1
#
_cell.length_a   1.000
_cell.length_b   1.000
_cell.length_c   1.000
_cell.angle_alpha   90.00
_cell.angle_beta   90.00
_cell.angle_gamma   90.00
#
_symmetry.space_group_name_H-M   'P 1'
#
loop_
_entity.id
_entity.type
_entity.pdbx_description
1 polymer ?
#
loop_
_entity_poly.entity_id
_entity_poly.type
_entity_poly.pdbx_seq_one_letter_code
_entity_poly.pdbx_strand_id
1 'polypeptide(L)'
;MRLNNKELFEFFKSLEIEVLYHANTTLTSITYINQNGLLSRGAIENLGLSQTHQSSDNIDKVLGVWNDVFLDTTDLHTYFIRQNYYGPILFEFDVSLLNNTEYEIWITKNNPIYWKKETPIEKRYFQSVAELRDNWKKYSRQKMMVTIRNNSSPILFESVRRVLVDDPRVTLTDENIELFNETVKLIKENVPDGHILKGKFKTRECEYCWCRDNYLKQVSVTDLKRLFLN
;
A
#
# COMPACT_ATOMS: atom_id res chain seq x y z
N MET A 1 -5.64 11.12 16.10
CA MET A 1 -4.80 12.14 16.72
C MET A 1 -3.45 12.12 16.05
N ARG A 2 -2.83 13.27 15.83
CA ARG A 2 -1.48 13.36 15.31
C ARG A 2 -0.50 12.79 16.36
N LEU A 3 0.28 11.80 15.97
CA LEU A 3 1.34 11.24 16.81
C LEU A 3 2.61 12.09 16.71
N ASN A 4 3.48 12.00 17.72
CA ASN A 4 4.80 12.61 17.66
C ASN A 4 5.68 11.78 16.72
N ASN A 5 6.00 12.36 15.56
CA ASN A 5 6.77 11.75 14.48
C ASN A 5 8.14 11.23 14.94
N LYS A 6 8.88 12.01 15.73
CA LYS A 6 10.21 11.61 16.24
C LYS A 6 10.11 10.45 17.23
N GLU A 7 9.20 10.54 18.19
CA GLU A 7 8.98 9.44 19.15
C GLU A 7 8.53 8.16 18.45
N LEU A 8 7.71 8.28 17.40
CA LEU A 8 7.23 7.16 16.61
C LEU A 8 8.37 6.51 15.81
N PHE A 9 9.23 7.31 15.18
CA PHE A 9 10.43 6.84 14.48
C PHE A 9 11.33 6.05 15.44
N GLU A 10 11.69 6.62 16.59
CA GLU A 10 12.51 5.93 17.59
C GLU A 10 11.86 4.65 18.10
N PHE A 11 10.54 4.66 18.28
CA PHE A 11 9.81 3.46 18.67
C PHE A 11 9.86 2.37 17.60
N PHE A 12 9.66 2.70 16.32
CA PHE A 12 9.75 1.73 15.23
C PHE A 12 11.18 1.17 15.07
N LYS A 13 12.20 2.02 15.23
CA LYS A 13 13.60 1.59 15.26
C LYS A 13 13.87 0.64 16.43
N SER A 14 13.29 0.89 17.61
CA SER A 14 13.41 -0.02 18.77
C SER A 14 12.77 -1.40 18.54
N LEU A 15 11.89 -1.51 17.54
CA LEU A 15 11.23 -2.75 17.13
C LEU A 15 11.87 -3.38 15.88
N GLU A 16 12.99 -2.84 15.41
CA GLU A 16 13.67 -3.27 14.18
C GLU A 16 12.77 -3.16 12.93
N ILE A 17 11.82 -2.21 12.94
CA ILE A 17 11.00 -1.90 11.78
C ILE A 17 11.77 -0.89 10.93
N GLU A 18 12.40 -1.40 9.87
CA GLU A 18 13.21 -0.60 8.94
C GLU A 18 12.42 -0.02 7.76
N VAL A 19 11.27 -0.61 7.45
CA VAL A 19 10.46 -0.24 6.29
C VAL A 19 8.96 -0.29 6.57
N LEU A 20 8.23 0.51 5.81
CA LEU A 20 6.77 0.48 5.70
C LEU A 20 6.37 0.10 4.28
N TYR A 21 5.17 -0.44 4.12
CA TYR A 21 4.74 -1.12 2.90
C TYR A 21 3.47 -0.50 2.34
N HIS A 22 3.39 -0.35 1.02
CA HIS A 22 2.14 -0.01 0.33
C HIS A 22 2.00 -0.86 -0.92
N ALA A 23 0.98 -1.72 -0.97
CA ALA A 23 0.66 -2.49 -2.17
C ALA A 23 -0.50 -1.87 -2.93
N ASN A 24 -0.47 -1.96 -4.26
CA ASN A 24 -1.57 -1.53 -5.08
C ASN A 24 -1.61 -2.28 -6.42
N THR A 25 -2.69 -2.10 -7.17
CA THR A 25 -2.87 -2.65 -8.51
C THR A 25 -1.88 -2.04 -9.49
N THR A 26 -1.69 -2.69 -10.64
CA THR A 26 -0.83 -2.16 -11.69
C THR A 26 -1.28 -0.77 -12.12
N LEU A 27 -2.56 -0.57 -12.46
CA LEU A 27 -3.09 0.73 -12.89
C LEU A 27 -2.79 1.85 -11.88
N THR A 28 -3.14 1.64 -10.61
CA THR A 28 -2.95 2.67 -9.57
C THR A 28 -1.46 2.94 -9.32
N SER A 29 -0.62 1.90 -9.36
CA SER A 29 0.82 2.06 -9.20
C SER A 29 1.47 2.82 -10.35
N ILE A 30 0.98 2.64 -11.60
CA ILE A 30 1.42 3.43 -12.75
C ILE A 30 1.03 4.90 -12.57
N THR A 31 -0.16 5.18 -12.02
CA THR A 31 -0.52 6.56 -11.64
C THR A 31 0.47 7.15 -10.63
N TYR A 32 0.86 6.41 -9.59
CA TYR A 32 1.87 6.89 -8.65
C TYR A 32 3.23 7.15 -9.31
N ILE A 33 3.65 6.24 -10.20
CA ILE A 33 4.89 6.38 -10.97
C ILE A 33 4.86 7.68 -11.78
N ASN A 34 3.79 7.92 -12.55
CA ASN A 34 3.65 9.11 -13.39
C ASN A 34 3.57 10.41 -12.60
N GLN A 35 3.12 10.34 -11.34
CA GLN A 35 3.05 11.50 -10.44
C GLN A 35 4.27 11.64 -9.53
N ASN A 36 5.28 10.78 -9.67
CA ASN A 36 6.47 10.75 -8.79
C ASN A 36 6.14 10.68 -7.29
N GLY A 37 5.08 9.96 -6.90
CA GLY A 37 4.70 9.84 -5.50
C GLY A 37 3.43 9.03 -5.27
N LEU A 38 3.25 8.55 -4.04
CA LEU A 38 1.95 8.06 -3.59
C LEU A 38 0.95 9.20 -3.50
N LEU A 39 -0.29 8.91 -3.85
CA LEU A 39 -1.44 9.79 -3.74
C LEU A 39 -2.55 9.08 -2.98
N SER A 40 -3.26 9.82 -2.13
CA SER A 40 -4.53 9.35 -1.58
C SER A 40 -5.55 9.14 -2.70
N ARG A 41 -6.56 8.30 -2.45
CA ARG A 41 -7.61 8.03 -3.43
C ARG A 41 -8.37 9.30 -3.81
N GLY A 42 -8.59 10.20 -2.84
CA GLY A 42 -9.19 11.50 -3.11
C GLY A 42 -8.30 12.49 -3.86
N ALA A 43 -6.99 12.46 -3.66
CA ALA A 43 -6.09 13.25 -4.49
C ALA A 43 -6.12 12.78 -5.95
N ILE A 44 -6.10 11.46 -6.20
CA ILE A 44 -6.25 10.90 -7.55
C ILE A 44 -7.58 11.35 -8.19
N GLU A 45 -8.69 11.24 -7.46
CA GLU A 45 -10.02 11.66 -7.94
C GLU A 45 -10.06 13.15 -8.29
N ASN A 46 -9.54 14.01 -7.40
CA ASN A 46 -9.53 15.46 -7.61
C ASN A 46 -8.64 15.91 -8.78
N LEU A 47 -7.56 15.17 -9.04
CA LEU A 47 -6.65 15.44 -10.16
C LEU A 47 -7.15 14.83 -11.49
N GLY A 48 -8.29 14.12 -11.50
CA GLY A 48 -8.82 13.45 -12.69
C GLY A 48 -7.93 12.31 -13.19
N LEU A 49 -7.16 11.70 -12.28
CA LEU A 49 -6.22 10.62 -12.59
C LEU A 49 -6.90 9.24 -12.49
N SER A 50 -6.26 8.23 -13.08
CA SER A 50 -6.77 6.86 -13.04
C SER A 50 -6.40 6.14 -11.73
N GLN A 51 -7.33 5.36 -11.19
CA GLN A 51 -7.08 4.38 -10.13
C GLN A 51 -8.06 3.23 -10.27
N THR A 52 -7.66 2.06 -9.79
CA THR A 52 -8.58 0.93 -9.69
C THR A 52 -9.62 1.19 -8.59
N HIS A 53 -10.89 0.98 -8.91
CA HIS A 53 -11.99 1.05 -7.94
C HIS A 53 -11.82 0.02 -6.81
N GLN A 54 -12.07 0.44 -5.57
CA GLN A 54 -12.04 -0.45 -4.41
C GLN A 54 -13.43 -0.52 -3.76
N SER A 55 -13.77 -1.68 -3.20
CA SER A 55 -15.05 -1.87 -2.52
C SER A 55 -15.24 -0.94 -1.30
N SER A 56 -14.15 -0.38 -0.76
CA SER A 56 -14.18 0.53 0.38
C SER A 56 -14.40 2.00 0.00
N ASP A 57 -14.39 2.39 -1.28
CA ASP A 57 -14.35 3.79 -1.71
C ASP A 57 -15.45 4.65 -1.07
N ASN A 58 -16.68 4.16 -1.10
CA ASN A 58 -17.83 4.87 -0.52
C ASN A 58 -17.73 4.99 1.00
N ILE A 59 -17.29 3.94 1.69
CA ILE A 59 -17.19 3.96 3.15
C ILE A 59 -16.00 4.81 3.61
N ASP A 60 -14.90 4.86 2.84
CA ASP A 60 -13.73 5.68 3.13
C ASP A 60 -14.05 7.18 3.10
N LYS A 61 -14.92 7.62 2.16
CA LYS A 61 -15.49 8.98 2.13
C LYS A 61 -16.30 9.28 3.39
N VAL A 62 -17.18 8.35 3.80
CA VAL A 62 -18.02 8.50 5.00
C VAL A 62 -17.19 8.49 6.30
N LEU A 63 -16.12 7.70 6.34
CA LEU A 63 -15.23 7.57 7.50
C LEU A 63 -14.18 8.68 7.60
N GLY A 64 -14.09 9.54 6.58
CA GLY A 64 -13.15 10.67 6.55
C GLY A 64 -11.70 10.26 6.34
N VAL A 65 -11.48 9.17 5.58
CA VAL A 65 -10.14 8.65 5.26
C VAL A 65 -9.84 8.61 3.76
N TRP A 66 -10.75 9.15 2.94
CA TRP A 66 -10.59 9.21 1.48
C TRP A 66 -9.32 9.93 1.01
N ASN A 67 -8.88 10.94 1.78
CA ASN A 67 -7.68 11.71 1.51
C ASN A 67 -6.46 11.21 2.31
N ASP A 68 -6.51 10.03 2.90
CA ASP A 68 -5.39 9.48 3.66
C ASP A 68 -4.54 8.53 2.79
N VAL A 69 -3.24 8.45 3.11
CA VAL A 69 -2.33 7.41 2.57
C VAL A 69 -2.02 6.42 3.68
N PHE A 70 -2.21 5.13 3.39
CA PHE A 70 -2.01 4.03 4.34
C PHE A 70 -0.75 3.24 4.01
N LEU A 71 0.04 2.95 5.03
CA LEU A 71 1.22 2.10 4.96
C LEU A 71 1.13 1.00 6.03
N ASP A 72 1.43 -0.23 5.64
CA ASP A 72 1.52 -1.36 6.56
C ASP A 72 2.90 -1.44 7.22
N THR A 73 2.96 -1.93 8.46
CA THR A 73 4.23 -2.22 9.14
C THR A 73 4.80 -3.60 8.78
N THR A 74 4.11 -4.36 7.93
CA THR A 74 4.45 -5.73 7.55
C THR A 74 4.09 -5.94 6.08
N ASP A 75 4.95 -6.62 5.31
CA ASP A 75 4.60 -7.12 3.98
C ASP A 75 3.51 -8.19 4.11
N LEU A 76 2.27 -7.82 3.77
CA LEU A 76 1.11 -8.69 3.89
C LEU A 76 1.19 -9.93 3.01
N HIS A 77 1.85 -9.85 1.83
CA HIS A 77 2.02 -11.02 0.98
C HIS A 77 2.91 -12.05 1.68
N THR A 78 4.08 -11.63 2.19
CA THR A 78 4.99 -12.51 2.92
C THR A 78 4.35 -13.05 4.20
N TYR A 79 3.62 -12.20 4.94
CA TYR A 79 2.98 -12.59 6.19
C TYR A 79 1.89 -13.66 6.00
N PHE A 80 1.04 -13.51 4.98
CA PHE A 80 -0.06 -14.45 4.72
C PHE A 80 0.32 -15.57 3.73
N ILE A 81 1.52 -15.53 3.16
CA ILE A 81 2.04 -16.50 2.19
C ILE A 81 1.08 -16.63 1.00
N ARG A 82 0.52 -15.52 0.53
CA ARG A 82 -0.47 -15.46 -0.56
C ARG A 82 -0.46 -14.10 -1.23
N GLN A 83 -1.19 -13.98 -2.34
CA GLN A 83 -1.29 -12.73 -3.07
C GLN A 83 -1.79 -11.58 -2.18
N ASN A 84 -1.24 -10.39 -2.40
CA ASN A 84 -1.79 -9.20 -1.78
C ASN A 84 -3.10 -8.82 -2.49
N TYR A 85 -4.18 -8.64 -1.73
CA TYR A 85 -5.49 -8.28 -2.28
C TYR A 85 -5.53 -6.87 -2.86
N TYR A 86 -4.60 -6.00 -2.46
CA TYR A 86 -4.49 -4.65 -3.00
C TYR A 86 -3.82 -4.62 -4.38
N GLY A 87 -2.97 -5.60 -4.69
CA GLY A 87 -2.36 -5.75 -6.02
C GLY A 87 -0.92 -6.27 -6.01
N PRO A 88 -0.35 -6.50 -7.20
CA PRO A 88 0.91 -7.21 -7.37
C PRO A 88 2.16 -6.33 -7.20
N ILE A 89 2.00 -5.01 -7.06
CA ILE A 89 3.12 -4.08 -6.90
C ILE A 89 3.15 -3.61 -5.44
N LEU A 90 4.29 -3.81 -4.77
CA LEU A 90 4.51 -3.45 -3.38
C LEU A 90 5.69 -2.48 -3.27
N PHE A 91 5.41 -1.27 -2.80
CA PHE A 91 6.41 -0.26 -2.48
C PHE A 91 6.92 -0.45 -1.05
N GLU A 92 8.24 -0.46 -0.88
CA GLU A 92 8.92 -0.47 0.40
C GLU A 92 9.55 0.89 0.68
N PHE A 93 9.09 1.57 1.73
CA PHE A 93 9.55 2.88 2.14
C PHE A 93 10.45 2.78 3.35
N ASP A 94 11.58 3.49 3.34
CA ASP A 94 12.42 3.65 4.52
C ASP A 94 11.62 4.32 5.65
N VAL A 95 11.70 3.75 6.85
CA VAL A 95 11.02 4.27 8.03
C VAL A 95 11.47 5.69 8.39
N SER A 96 12.62 6.16 7.87
CA SER A 96 13.08 7.55 7.99
C SER A 96 12.08 8.57 7.47
N LEU A 97 11.10 8.18 6.65
CA LEU A 97 9.98 9.05 6.24
C LEU A 97 9.25 9.67 7.44
N LEU A 98 9.25 8.97 8.59
CA LEU A 98 8.64 9.45 9.82
C LEU A 98 9.35 10.67 10.39
N ASN A 99 10.60 10.96 10.01
CA ASN A 99 11.29 12.18 10.46
C ASN A 99 10.76 13.46 9.78
N ASN A 100 9.95 13.34 8.73
CA ASN A 100 9.32 14.49 8.11
C ASN A 100 8.18 15.02 9.01
N THR A 101 8.38 16.18 9.62
CA THR A 101 7.41 16.81 10.52
C THR A 101 6.22 17.43 9.82
N GLU A 102 6.24 17.59 8.49
CA GLU A 102 5.09 18.07 7.72
C GLU A 102 4.01 16.99 7.58
N TYR A 103 4.40 15.71 7.69
CA TYR A 103 3.44 14.62 7.65
C TYR A 103 2.68 14.50 8.98
N GLU A 104 1.36 14.63 8.89
CA GLU A 104 0.46 14.34 9.99
C GLU A 104 0.26 12.81 10.10
N ILE A 105 1.06 12.17 10.96
CA ILE A 105 1.05 10.71 11.13
C ILE A 105 0.06 10.27 12.20
N TRP A 106 -0.82 9.35 11.84
CA TRP A 106 -1.76 8.65 12.72
C TRP A 106 -1.51 7.15 12.60
N ILE A 107 -1.95 6.35 13.59
CA ILE A 107 -1.90 4.88 13.48
C ILE A 107 -3.26 4.29 13.84
N THR A 108 -3.79 3.46 12.96
CA THR A 108 -5.06 2.76 13.18
C THR A 108 -4.89 1.58 14.14
N LYS A 109 -5.92 1.32 14.95
CA LYS A 109 -6.02 0.12 15.81
C LYS A 109 -6.53 -1.09 15.03
N ASN A 110 -7.20 -0.86 13.90
CA ASN A 110 -7.71 -1.89 12.99
C ASN A 110 -7.89 -1.29 11.59
N ASN A 111 -8.04 -2.13 10.57
CA ASN A 111 -8.29 -1.69 9.20
C ASN A 111 -9.62 -0.90 9.11
N PRO A 112 -9.63 0.29 8.46
CA PRO A 112 -10.82 1.12 8.32
C PRO A 112 -12.07 0.40 7.79
N ILE A 113 -11.92 -0.65 6.98
CA ILE A 113 -13.05 -1.44 6.45
C ILE A 113 -13.93 -2.06 7.55
N TYR A 114 -13.40 -2.21 8.77
CA TYR A 114 -14.14 -2.77 9.92
C TYR A 114 -14.77 -1.70 10.80
N TRP A 115 -14.59 -0.41 10.50
CA TRP A 115 -15.18 0.66 11.28
C TRP A 115 -16.65 0.86 10.91
N LYS A 116 -17.47 1.06 11.94
CA LYS A 116 -18.81 1.64 11.79
C LYS A 116 -18.70 3.16 11.82
N LYS A 117 -19.63 3.87 11.18
CA LYS A 117 -19.67 5.34 11.15
C LYS A 117 -19.69 5.95 12.55
N GLU A 118 -20.31 5.27 13.51
CA GLU A 118 -20.47 5.68 14.91
C GLU A 118 -19.26 5.30 15.78
N THR A 119 -18.29 4.55 15.24
CA THR A 119 -17.12 4.13 16.01
C THR A 119 -16.34 5.38 16.47
N PRO A 120 -16.12 5.59 17.78
CA PRO A 120 -15.41 6.77 18.25
C PRO A 120 -13.95 6.82 17.76
N ILE A 121 -13.39 8.02 17.59
CA ILE A 121 -12.05 8.23 17.02
C ILE A 121 -10.95 7.53 17.85
N GLU A 122 -11.13 7.48 19.17
CA GLU A 122 -10.26 6.82 20.14
C GLU A 122 -10.30 5.30 20.06
N LYS A 123 -11.35 4.73 19.47
CA LYS A 123 -11.42 3.30 19.15
C LYS A 123 -10.81 2.99 17.78
N ARG A 124 -10.76 3.97 16.88
CA ARG A 124 -10.17 3.84 15.53
C ARG A 124 -8.64 4.00 15.54
N TYR A 125 -8.14 4.95 16.32
CA TYR A 125 -6.73 5.35 16.29
C TYR A 125 -6.06 5.26 17.67
N PHE A 126 -4.75 5.05 17.68
CA PHE A 126 -3.92 5.33 18.84
C PHE A 126 -3.86 6.84 19.08
N GLN A 127 -3.89 7.22 20.35
CA GLN A 127 -3.95 8.59 20.83
C GLN A 127 -2.55 9.14 21.12
N SER A 128 -1.57 8.29 21.40
CA SER A 128 -0.17 8.69 21.59
C SER A 128 0.79 7.54 21.25
N VAL A 129 2.08 7.87 21.08
CA VAL A 129 3.13 6.85 20.91
C VAL A 129 3.27 6.00 22.18
N ALA A 130 3.05 6.58 23.37
CA ALA A 130 2.99 5.84 24.62
C ALA A 130 1.86 4.80 24.63
N GLU A 131 0.63 5.17 24.23
CA GLU A 131 -0.48 4.21 24.13
C GLU A 131 -0.15 3.10 23.12
N LEU A 132 0.40 3.45 21.95
CA LEU A 132 0.83 2.47 20.96
C LEU A 132 1.85 1.50 21.54
N ARG A 133 2.88 2.00 22.23
CA ARG A 133 3.93 1.20 22.87
C ARG A 133 3.36 0.21 23.88
N ASP A 134 2.48 0.67 24.76
CA ASP A 134 1.86 -0.14 25.82
C ASP A 134 0.92 -1.22 25.27
N ASN A 135 0.43 -1.03 24.04
CA ASN A 135 -0.54 -1.93 23.40
C ASN A 135 -0.01 -2.62 22.16
N TRP A 136 1.27 -2.46 21.80
CA TRP A 136 1.85 -2.97 20.55
C TRP A 136 1.60 -4.47 20.34
N LYS A 137 1.76 -5.27 21.40
CA LYS A 137 1.55 -6.73 21.36
C LYS A 137 0.08 -7.14 21.47
N LYS A 138 -0.84 -6.23 21.81
CA LYS A 138 -2.28 -6.52 21.95
C LYS A 138 -3.01 -6.42 20.62
N TYR A 139 -2.47 -5.70 19.66
CA TYR A 139 -3.04 -5.52 18.33
C TYR A 139 -2.23 -6.28 17.29
N SER A 140 -2.93 -6.89 16.34
CA SER A 140 -2.30 -7.58 15.23
C SER A 140 -1.68 -6.57 14.25
N ARG A 141 -0.37 -6.66 14.00
CA ARG A 141 0.36 -5.70 13.13
C ARG A 141 -0.24 -5.54 11.74
N GLN A 142 -0.68 -6.64 11.13
CA GLN A 142 -1.35 -6.68 9.83
C GLN A 142 -2.72 -6.00 9.79
N LYS A 143 -3.22 -5.52 10.93
CA LYS A 143 -4.46 -4.73 11.03
C LYS A 143 -4.18 -3.26 11.38
N MET A 144 -2.96 -2.93 11.80
CA MET A 144 -2.55 -1.56 12.13
C MET A 144 -1.89 -0.93 10.92
N MET A 145 -2.35 0.26 10.55
CA MET A 145 -1.81 1.01 9.43
C MET A 145 -1.25 2.33 9.93
N VAL A 146 -0.05 2.67 9.45
CA VAL A 146 0.50 4.01 9.54
C VAL A 146 -0.21 4.86 8.50
N THR A 147 -0.79 5.97 8.93
CA THR A 147 -1.65 6.82 8.10
C THR A 147 -1.06 8.21 8.00
N ILE A 148 -0.82 8.69 6.79
CA ILE A 148 -0.50 10.08 6.50
C ILE A 148 -1.82 10.78 6.16
N ARG A 149 -2.25 11.72 7.02
CA ARG A 149 -3.56 12.37 6.88
C ARG A 149 -3.58 13.42 5.78
N ASN A 150 -4.75 13.60 5.16
CA ASN A 150 -5.09 14.76 4.32
C ASN A 150 -4.08 15.00 3.17
N ASN A 151 -3.60 13.93 2.55
CA ASN A 151 -2.71 13.98 1.41
C ASN A 151 -3.47 14.46 0.15
N SER A 152 -2.96 15.53 -0.47
CA SER A 152 -3.49 16.12 -1.71
C SER A 152 -2.45 16.22 -2.84
N SER A 153 -1.21 15.83 -2.58
CA SER A 153 -0.08 15.93 -3.52
C SER A 153 0.81 14.68 -3.44
N PRO A 154 1.63 14.38 -4.46
CA PRO A 154 2.47 13.18 -4.46
C PRO A 154 3.50 13.19 -3.32
N ILE A 155 3.66 12.07 -2.62
CA ILE A 155 4.58 11.92 -1.48
C ILE A 155 5.40 10.63 -1.51
N LEU A 156 6.43 10.56 -0.64
CA LEU A 156 7.20 9.37 -0.26
C LEU A 156 8.13 8.71 -1.28
N PHE A 157 8.16 9.09 -2.55
CA PHE A 157 9.05 8.43 -3.53
C PHE A 157 10.54 8.57 -3.22
N GLU A 158 10.95 9.69 -2.60
CA GLU A 158 12.30 9.87 -2.06
C GLU A 158 12.66 8.81 -1.01
N SER A 159 11.66 8.29 -0.29
CA SER A 159 11.84 7.26 0.74
C SER A 159 11.72 5.84 0.20
N VAL A 160 11.41 5.63 -1.09
CA VAL A 160 11.29 4.26 -1.64
C VAL A 160 12.67 3.60 -1.67
N ARG A 161 12.81 2.48 -0.96
CA ARG A 161 14.02 1.63 -1.00
C ARG A 161 13.97 0.65 -2.15
N ARG A 162 12.81 0.02 -2.35
CA ARG A 162 12.57 -1.04 -3.33
C ARG A 162 11.10 -1.02 -3.74
N VAL A 163 10.84 -1.49 -4.96
CA VAL A 163 9.51 -1.87 -5.42
C VAL A 163 9.54 -3.34 -5.79
N LEU A 164 8.71 -4.15 -5.15
CA LEU A 164 8.50 -5.55 -5.48
C LEU A 164 7.38 -5.70 -6.49
N VAL A 165 7.56 -6.58 -7.47
CA VAL A 165 6.55 -6.94 -8.47
C VAL A 165 6.33 -8.44 -8.43
N ASP A 166 5.11 -8.87 -8.16
CA ASP A 166 4.74 -10.27 -8.04
C ASP A 166 4.73 -10.97 -9.39
N ASP A 167 5.49 -12.06 -9.49
CA ASP A 167 5.43 -13.01 -10.60
C ASP A 167 4.70 -14.30 -10.17
N PRO A 168 3.38 -14.41 -10.40
CA PRO A 168 2.64 -15.64 -10.17
C PRO A 168 2.77 -16.65 -11.31
N ARG A 169 3.44 -16.30 -12.42
CA ARG A 169 3.54 -17.09 -13.66
C ARG A 169 2.17 -17.49 -14.23
N VAL A 170 1.16 -16.62 -14.08
CA VAL A 170 -0.22 -16.86 -14.51
C VAL A 170 -0.46 -16.29 -15.90
N THR A 171 -1.02 -17.11 -16.78
CA THR A 171 -1.44 -16.73 -18.13
C THR A 171 -2.96 -16.81 -18.24
N LEU A 172 -3.59 -15.75 -18.75
CA LEU A 172 -4.98 -15.78 -19.19
C LEU A 172 -5.02 -16.51 -20.55
N THR A 173 -5.39 -17.80 -20.53
CA THR A 173 -5.26 -18.71 -21.67
C THR A 173 -5.98 -18.23 -22.92
N ASP A 174 -7.18 -17.68 -22.75
CA ASP A 174 -8.04 -17.29 -23.88
C ASP A 174 -7.52 -16.06 -24.64
N GLU A 175 -6.66 -15.27 -23.99
CA GLU A 175 -6.09 -14.03 -24.55
C GLU A 175 -4.57 -14.15 -24.78
N ASN A 176 -3.97 -15.26 -24.36
CA ASN A 176 -2.52 -15.47 -24.35
C ASN A 176 -1.75 -14.32 -23.65
N ILE A 177 -2.31 -13.81 -22.55
CA ILE A 177 -1.73 -12.72 -21.75
C ILE A 177 -1.06 -13.28 -20.50
N GLU A 178 0.25 -13.09 -20.38
CA GLU A 178 0.98 -13.39 -19.15
C GLU A 178 0.99 -12.17 -18.22
N LEU A 179 0.34 -12.29 -17.06
CA LEU A 179 0.01 -11.15 -16.19
C LEU A 179 1.24 -10.38 -15.69
N PHE A 180 2.31 -11.09 -15.34
CA PHE A 180 3.56 -10.49 -14.89
C PHE A 180 4.22 -9.67 -16.00
N ASN A 181 4.30 -10.23 -17.21
CA ASN A 181 4.94 -9.56 -18.35
C ASN A 181 4.23 -8.26 -18.73
N GLU A 182 2.89 -8.23 -18.71
CA GLU A 182 2.15 -6.99 -18.98
C GLU A 182 2.40 -5.93 -17.88
N THR A 183 2.45 -6.34 -16.61
CA THR A 183 2.78 -5.42 -15.52
C THR A 183 4.19 -4.85 -15.68
N VAL A 184 5.19 -5.69 -15.98
CA VAL A 184 6.57 -5.26 -16.20
C VAL A 184 6.70 -4.35 -17.42
N LYS A 185 5.95 -4.64 -18.50
CA LYS A 185 5.91 -3.80 -19.70
C LYS A 185 5.40 -2.40 -19.36
N LEU A 186 4.26 -2.29 -18.68
CA LEU A 186 3.70 -1.00 -18.24
C LEU A 186 4.67 -0.24 -17.33
N ILE A 187 5.34 -0.92 -16.40
CA ILE A 187 6.36 -0.29 -15.55
C ILE A 187 7.51 0.28 -16.40
N LYS A 188 8.03 -0.49 -17.36
CA LYS A 188 9.13 -0.04 -18.23
C LYS A 188 8.74 1.17 -19.09
N GLU A 189 7.51 1.22 -19.58
CA GLU A 189 6.99 2.34 -20.36
C GLU A 189 6.85 3.63 -19.54
N ASN A 190 6.65 3.52 -18.21
CA ASN A 190 6.40 4.66 -17.32
C ASN A 190 7.61 5.01 -16.42
N VAL A 191 8.70 4.24 -16.47
CA VAL A 191 9.94 4.48 -15.70
C VAL A 191 11.11 4.75 -16.65
N PRO A 192 11.17 5.95 -17.27
CA PRO A 192 12.26 6.31 -18.18
C PRO A 192 13.61 6.41 -17.44
N ASP A 193 14.68 6.53 -18.22
CA ASP A 193 15.99 6.84 -17.66
C ASP A 193 15.95 8.18 -16.91
N GLY A 194 16.54 8.22 -15.71
CA GLY A 194 16.48 9.38 -14.81
C GLY A 194 15.28 9.43 -13.86
N HIS A 195 14.27 8.54 -14.02
CA HIS A 195 13.17 8.44 -13.06
C HIS A 195 13.68 7.98 -11.68
N ILE A 196 13.15 8.53 -10.58
CA ILE A 196 13.62 8.26 -9.21
C ILE A 196 13.56 6.78 -8.80
N LEU A 197 12.63 6.03 -9.38
CA LEU A 197 12.47 4.59 -9.16
C LEU A 197 13.31 3.71 -10.11
N LYS A 198 14.08 4.29 -11.03
CA LYS A 198 14.93 3.53 -11.94
C LYS A 198 15.91 2.67 -11.12
N GLY A 199 15.94 1.37 -11.41
CA GLY A 199 16.80 0.40 -10.70
C GLY A 199 16.26 -0.08 -9.35
N LYS A 200 15.11 0.41 -8.87
CA LYS A 200 14.52 -0.01 -7.58
C LYS A 200 13.56 -1.20 -7.69
N PHE A 201 13.17 -1.60 -8.90
CA PHE A 201 12.25 -2.72 -9.12
C PHE A 201 12.94 -4.08 -8.97
N LYS A 202 12.28 -5.00 -8.27
CA LYS A 202 12.71 -6.38 -8.07
C LYS A 202 11.52 -7.32 -8.24
N THR A 203 11.74 -8.44 -8.92
CA THR A 203 10.74 -9.50 -9.04
C THR A 203 10.62 -10.24 -7.71
N ARG A 204 9.38 -10.50 -7.26
CA ARG A 204 9.07 -11.48 -6.23
C ARG A 204 8.50 -12.71 -6.90
N GLU A 205 9.31 -13.77 -6.95
CA GLU A 205 8.89 -15.05 -7.48
C GLU A 205 7.88 -15.71 -6.54
N CYS A 206 6.66 -15.94 -7.02
CA CYS A 206 5.57 -16.49 -6.21
C CYS A 206 5.64 -18.04 -6.13
N GLU A 207 6.83 -18.59 -5.93
CA GLU A 207 7.05 -20.04 -5.89
C GLU A 207 6.63 -20.67 -4.56
N TYR A 208 6.83 -19.96 -3.46
CA TYR A 208 6.58 -20.44 -2.10
C TYR A 208 5.36 -19.75 -1.45
N CYS A 209 4.40 -19.30 -2.25
CA CYS A 209 3.13 -18.74 -1.80
C CYS A 209 1.93 -19.35 -2.54
N TRP A 210 0.73 -19.16 -2.00
CA TRP A 210 -0.52 -19.60 -2.62
C TRP A 210 -0.96 -18.73 -3.80
N CYS A 211 -0.13 -17.80 -4.28
CA CYS A 211 -0.52 -16.77 -5.22
C CYS A 211 -1.00 -17.35 -6.55
N ARG A 212 -0.17 -18.21 -7.19
CA ARG A 212 -0.51 -18.88 -8.46
C ARG A 212 -1.81 -19.67 -8.33
N ASP A 213 -1.89 -20.51 -7.31
CA ASP A 213 -3.04 -21.38 -7.08
C ASP A 213 -4.32 -20.60 -6.82
N ASN A 214 -4.25 -19.56 -5.99
CA ASN A 214 -5.40 -18.71 -5.72
C ASN A 214 -5.84 -17.96 -6.98
N TYR A 215 -4.91 -17.42 -7.76
CA TYR A 215 -5.23 -16.73 -9.01
C TYR A 215 -5.90 -17.67 -10.02
N LEU A 216 -5.44 -18.91 -10.16
CA LEU A 216 -6.02 -19.87 -11.10
C LEU A 216 -7.36 -20.46 -10.64
N LYS A 217 -7.60 -20.57 -9.33
CA LYS A 217 -8.72 -21.36 -8.78
C LYS A 217 -9.79 -20.53 -8.07
N GLN A 218 -9.48 -19.31 -7.62
CA GLN A 218 -10.34 -18.54 -6.70
C GLN A 218 -10.58 -17.10 -7.15
N VAL A 219 -9.74 -16.54 -8.01
CA VAL A 219 -9.86 -15.16 -8.49
C VAL A 219 -10.46 -15.17 -9.89
N SER A 220 -11.50 -14.37 -10.12
CA SER A 220 -12.14 -14.28 -11.42
C SER A 220 -11.20 -13.68 -12.47
N VAL A 221 -11.37 -14.00 -13.75
CA VAL A 221 -10.61 -13.36 -14.84
C VAL A 221 -10.77 -11.84 -14.79
N THR A 222 -11.96 -11.34 -14.51
CA THR A 222 -12.23 -9.91 -14.33
C THR A 222 -11.38 -9.30 -13.20
N ASP A 223 -11.27 -9.99 -12.06
CA ASP A 223 -10.42 -9.52 -10.97
C ASP A 223 -8.92 -9.62 -11.29
N LEU A 224 -8.49 -10.65 -12.03
CA LEU A 224 -7.09 -10.75 -12.49
C LEU A 224 -6.74 -9.55 -13.38
N LYS A 225 -7.60 -9.20 -14.32
CA LYS A 225 -7.43 -8.01 -15.17
C LYS A 225 -7.39 -6.74 -14.35
N ARG A 226 -8.32 -6.59 -13.40
CA ARG A 226 -8.37 -5.46 -12.47
C ARG A 226 -7.09 -5.30 -11.65
N LEU A 227 -6.43 -6.40 -11.25
CA LEU A 227 -5.20 -6.37 -10.47
C LEU A 227 -3.96 -6.04 -11.31
N PHE A 228 -3.84 -6.62 -12.51
CA PHE A 228 -2.60 -6.63 -13.28
C PHE A 228 -2.60 -5.72 -14.53
N LEU A 229 -3.76 -5.38 -15.09
CA LEU A 229 -3.86 -4.71 -16.40
C LEU A 229 -4.50 -3.32 -16.27
N ASN A 230 -5.74 -3.25 -15.76
CA ASN A 230 -6.56 -2.04 -15.72
C ASN A 230 -7.79 -2.18 -14.80
#